data_AF-A0A497SKQ8-F1
#
_entry.id   AF-A0A497SKQ8-F1
#
_cell.length_a   1.000
_cell.length_b   1.000
_cell.length_c   1.000
_cell.angle_alpha   90.00
_cell.angle_beta   90.00
_cell.angle_gamma   90.00
#
_symmetry.space_group_name_H-M   'P 1'
#
loop_
_entity.id
_entity.type
_entity.pdbx_description
1 polymer ?
#
loop_
_entity_poly.entity_id
_entity_poly.type
_entity_poly.pdbx_seq_one_letter_code
_entity_poly.pdbx_strand_id
1 'polypeptide(L)'
;MFWKLFKKKRQGGEGEKEDKNKDSYVYEEMFKECGGKLKGEYVILQPWEHVKVINPVTLPGQSEILFDVFVYRLAKWRFNMAKFDEYVVSNPVHTPSHLTVLTQKQTLEQQIKTGLASVAQAISDYELLKHDERRYREILDFFRAGKKDEHVLRSLFVDRVDAHTGEGYSMISMARRWPTIISDFLKLSEEDTTVEAIMKKLNVSRAEATVLKTKNELFKEWKKTFIPDVIERYKRIKTLLSSREKSIEEYKKWLVPVVNKYKRIREEAEFEHAAQVINPLLFANVPMSGIRARLWFWRGFSPEEMGKPMMVKGEVEIYDDFVKKWKKKIEERYNVKFSDEEVKKLVEKWSSPGKMKEEISVHTGLMIDRRYIYYYFFDIKYEVDYYKGSQGPLEMEDQYFHIFPYLISQNVLLVLLLELEAKKRQFENYIDELIGLEKTEKKSEEEVSKLLGERGKEKVEKTEKKKKLDLASSMKKISDSLKPLRRYFFKGGPYETNLKERITKLYGDYAGHQIADVVNLLKETCFRLSGQGL
;
A
#
# COMPACT_ATOMS: atom_id res chain seq x y z
N MET A 1 -9.43 25.35 2.03
CA MET A 1 -10.09 24.01 2.08
C MET A 1 -9.20 22.96 2.78
N PHE A 2 -7.89 22.93 2.49
CA PHE A 2 -6.87 22.08 3.15
C PHE A 2 -6.83 22.16 4.69
N TRP A 3 -7.02 23.35 5.27
CA TRP A 3 -6.99 23.57 6.72
C TRP A 3 -8.25 23.04 7.46
N LYS A 4 -9.39 22.91 6.76
CA LYS A 4 -10.63 22.38 7.35
C LYS A 4 -10.61 20.86 7.51
N LEU A 5 -9.90 20.13 6.64
CA LEU A 5 -9.69 18.68 6.77
C LEU A 5 -8.76 18.34 7.94
N PHE A 6 -7.74 19.17 8.19
CA PHE A 6 -6.81 18.98 9.30
C PHE A 6 -7.45 19.28 10.67
N LYS A 7 -8.33 20.30 10.74
CA LYS A 7 -8.99 20.70 12.00
C LYS A 7 -10.17 19.78 12.39
N LYS A 8 -10.88 19.21 11.39
CA LYS A 8 -12.03 18.33 11.65
C LYS A 8 -11.64 16.99 12.32
N LYS A 9 -10.38 16.56 12.22
CA LYS A 9 -9.85 15.40 12.98
C LYS A 9 -9.42 15.74 14.42
N ARG A 10 -9.22 17.02 14.77
CA ARG A 10 -8.84 17.46 16.12
C ARG A 10 -10.02 17.88 17.01
N GLN A 11 -11.21 18.07 16.44
CA GLN A 11 -12.41 18.57 17.15
C GLN A 11 -13.57 17.57 17.18
N GLY A 12 -13.31 16.28 16.94
CA GLY A 12 -14.30 15.20 17.12
C GLY A 12 -14.29 14.65 18.54
N GLY A 13 -14.47 15.52 19.54
CA GLY A 13 -14.71 15.11 20.92
C GLY A 13 -16.20 15.27 21.21
N GLU A 14 -16.99 14.24 20.89
CA GLU A 14 -18.28 13.94 21.53
C GLU A 14 -18.87 12.67 20.91
N GLY A 15 -18.84 11.57 21.67
CA GLY A 15 -19.74 10.43 21.47
C GLY A 15 -19.29 9.29 20.54
N GLU A 16 -17.99 9.01 20.37
CA GLU A 16 -17.59 7.67 19.93
C GLU A 16 -17.65 6.72 21.12
N LYS A 17 -18.52 5.70 21.06
CA LYS A 17 -18.33 4.50 21.88
C LYS A 17 -16.90 4.03 21.61
N GLU A 18 -16.04 4.15 22.61
CA GLU A 18 -14.66 3.65 22.57
C GLU A 18 -14.68 2.20 22.10
N ASP A 19 -14.32 1.97 20.83
CA ASP A 19 -13.90 0.67 20.35
C ASP A 19 -12.59 0.34 21.06
N LYS A 20 -12.68 -0.20 22.28
CA LYS A 20 -11.56 -0.69 23.10
C LYS A 20 -10.69 -1.78 22.41
N ASN A 21 -10.98 -2.10 21.15
CA ASN A 21 -10.29 -3.07 20.29
C ASN A 21 -9.63 -2.43 19.06
N LYS A 22 -9.55 -1.10 18.93
CA LYS A 22 -8.92 -0.45 17.75
C LYS A 22 -7.38 -0.51 17.73
N ASP A 23 -6.75 -0.94 18.82
CA ASP A 23 -5.29 -1.04 18.91
C ASP A 23 -4.74 -2.48 18.94
N SER A 24 -5.58 -3.51 19.10
CA SER A 24 -5.11 -4.91 19.06
C SER A 24 -4.78 -5.36 17.63
N TYR A 25 -3.63 -6.00 17.42
CA TYR A 25 -3.27 -6.52 16.11
C TYR A 25 -4.11 -7.76 15.77
N VAL A 26 -4.32 -8.05 14.48
CA VAL A 26 -5.18 -9.16 14.04
C VAL A 26 -4.59 -10.49 14.50
N TYR A 27 -3.27 -10.64 14.45
CA TYR A 27 -2.63 -11.84 14.99
C TYR A 27 -2.76 -12.00 16.51
N GLU A 28 -2.88 -10.92 17.28
CA GLU A 28 -3.10 -11.02 18.72
C GLU A 28 -4.50 -11.56 19.01
N GLU A 29 -5.49 -11.12 18.24
CA GLU A 29 -6.83 -11.72 18.25
C GLU A 29 -6.77 -13.19 17.84
N MET A 30 -5.98 -13.52 16.80
CA MET A 30 -5.77 -14.91 16.37
C MET A 30 -5.17 -15.75 17.48
N PHE A 31 -4.12 -15.27 18.14
CA PHE A 31 -3.47 -16.00 19.22
C PHE A 31 -4.38 -16.13 20.45
N LYS A 32 -5.23 -15.14 20.74
CA LYS A 32 -6.25 -15.25 21.81
C LYS A 32 -7.37 -16.22 21.46
N GLU A 33 -7.92 -16.15 20.25
CA GLU A 33 -9.05 -17.01 19.81
C GLU A 33 -8.64 -18.47 19.60
N CYS A 34 -7.44 -18.66 19.06
CA CYS A 34 -6.94 -19.94 18.55
C CYS A 34 -5.82 -20.55 19.40
N GLY A 35 -5.20 -19.79 20.31
CA GLY A 35 -4.11 -20.25 21.17
C GLY A 35 -4.51 -21.43 22.03
N GLY A 36 -3.63 -22.44 22.09
CA GLY A 36 -3.84 -23.66 22.87
C GLY A 36 -4.86 -24.65 22.26
N LYS A 37 -5.44 -24.35 21.09
CA LYS A 37 -6.38 -25.24 20.39
C LYS A 37 -5.67 -25.95 19.24
N LEU A 38 -5.55 -27.27 19.35
CA LEU A 38 -5.06 -28.14 18.28
C LEU A 38 -6.26 -28.74 17.54
N LYS A 39 -6.62 -28.13 16.41
CA LYS A 39 -7.81 -28.55 15.64
C LYS A 39 -7.48 -29.35 14.38
N GLY A 40 -6.20 -29.64 14.12
CA GLY A 40 -5.73 -30.23 12.87
C GLY A 40 -5.77 -29.28 11.66
N GLU A 41 -6.55 -28.19 11.76
CA GLU A 41 -6.59 -27.09 10.77
C GLU A 41 -5.40 -26.12 10.92
N TYR A 42 -4.88 -25.94 12.14
CA TYR A 42 -3.74 -25.08 12.45
C TYR A 42 -3.12 -25.50 13.78
N VAL A 43 -1.92 -24.99 14.04
CA VAL A 43 -1.19 -25.14 15.31
C VAL A 43 -0.77 -23.77 15.78
N ILE A 44 -1.21 -23.39 16.98
CA ILE A 44 -0.74 -22.21 17.72
C ILE A 44 -0.60 -22.63 19.18
N LEU A 45 0.64 -22.73 19.63
CA LEU A 45 0.96 -23.13 21.00
C LEU A 45 1.99 -22.16 21.58
N GLN A 46 1.69 -21.64 22.76
CA GLN A 46 2.62 -20.84 23.55
C GLN A 46 3.11 -21.67 24.74
N PRO A 47 4.39 -22.05 24.79
CA PRO A 47 4.97 -22.65 25.99
C PRO A 47 5.20 -21.54 27.03
N TRP A 48 4.23 -21.35 27.93
CA TRP A 48 4.22 -20.28 28.93
C TRP A 48 5.44 -20.28 29.85
N GLU A 49 6.00 -21.47 30.14
CA GLU A 49 7.22 -21.63 30.96
C GLU A 49 8.47 -20.98 30.34
N HIS A 50 8.44 -20.80 29.01
CA HIS A 50 9.52 -20.18 28.26
C HIS A 50 9.26 -18.71 27.92
N VAL A 51 8.15 -18.12 28.37
CA VAL A 51 8.00 -16.66 28.34
C VAL A 51 9.02 -16.07 29.30
N LYS A 52 9.88 -15.19 28.78
CA LYS A 52 10.97 -14.58 29.56
C LYS A 52 10.96 -13.07 29.37
N VAL A 53 11.28 -12.37 30.45
CA VAL A 53 11.60 -10.95 30.43
C VAL A 53 13.05 -10.85 30.86
N ILE A 54 13.88 -10.24 30.01
CA ILE A 54 15.26 -9.92 30.35
C ILE A 54 15.33 -8.41 30.47
N ASN A 55 15.73 -7.94 31.65
CA ASN A 55 15.99 -6.54 31.90
C ASN A 55 17.47 -6.32 32.22
N PRO A 56 18.31 -5.98 31.21
CA PRO A 56 19.62 -5.45 31.46
C PRO A 56 19.60 -3.91 31.56
N VAL A 57 20.24 -3.41 32.62
CA VAL A 57 20.56 -1.99 32.76
C VAL A 57 21.97 -1.75 32.23
N THR A 58 22.14 -0.79 31.33
CA THR A 58 23.42 -0.51 30.67
C THR A 58 23.78 0.97 30.71
N LEU A 59 25.04 1.28 30.41
CA LEU A 59 25.48 2.66 30.19
C LEU A 59 24.96 3.18 28.83
N PRO A 60 24.95 4.51 28.61
CA PRO A 60 24.52 5.11 27.36
C PRO A 60 25.26 4.54 26.13
N GLY A 61 24.51 4.22 25.08
CA GLY A 61 25.01 3.65 23.82
C GLY A 61 25.24 2.14 23.84
N GLN A 62 25.20 1.48 25.00
CA GLN A 62 25.39 0.03 25.08
C GLN A 62 24.12 -0.76 24.71
N SER A 63 22.93 -0.16 24.83
CA SER A 63 21.67 -0.79 24.41
C SER A 63 21.63 -1.10 22.92
N GLU A 64 22.10 -0.18 22.09
CA GLU A 64 22.20 -0.37 20.64
C GLU A 64 23.15 -1.52 20.31
N ILE A 65 24.30 -1.60 20.98
CA ILE A 65 25.26 -2.71 20.79
C ILE A 65 24.63 -4.05 21.17
N LEU A 66 23.92 -4.12 22.30
CA LEU A 66 23.25 -5.34 22.73
C LEU A 66 22.18 -5.78 21.71
N PHE A 67 21.37 -4.83 21.25
CA PHE A 67 20.35 -5.05 20.24
C PHE A 67 20.94 -5.56 18.91
N ASP A 68 22.00 -4.92 18.44
CA ASP A 68 22.68 -5.30 17.20
C ASP A 68 23.28 -6.69 17.30
N VAL A 69 24.05 -6.97 18.36
CA VAL A 69 24.64 -8.30 18.60
C VAL A 69 23.54 -9.36 18.62
N PHE A 70 22.41 -9.07 19.26
CA PHE A 70 21.25 -9.95 19.30
C PHE A 70 20.70 -10.24 17.90
N VAL A 71 20.42 -9.21 17.10
CA VAL A 71 19.91 -9.35 15.73
C VAL A 71 20.89 -10.09 14.82
N TYR A 72 22.18 -9.71 14.83
CA TYR A 72 23.22 -10.37 14.04
C TYR A 72 23.36 -11.85 14.38
N ARG A 73 23.28 -12.20 15.67
CA ARG A 73 23.39 -13.59 16.11
C ARG A 73 22.17 -14.42 15.69
N LEU A 74 20.96 -13.88 15.78
CA LEU A 74 19.75 -14.54 15.29
C LEU A 74 19.81 -14.80 13.78
N ALA A 75 20.32 -13.84 13.00
CA ALA A 75 20.55 -14.04 11.57
C ALA A 75 21.55 -15.18 11.32
N LYS A 76 22.65 -15.24 12.08
CA LYS A 76 23.64 -16.33 12.00
C LYS A 76 23.03 -17.70 12.36
N TRP A 77 22.07 -17.74 13.26
CA TRP A 77 21.27 -18.93 13.59
C TRP A 77 20.16 -19.24 12.58
N ARG A 78 20.15 -18.56 11.43
CA ARG A 78 19.21 -18.76 10.32
C ARG A 78 17.75 -18.50 10.70
N PHE A 79 17.52 -17.61 11.65
CA PHE A 79 16.18 -17.06 11.86
C PHE A 79 15.87 -16.07 10.74
N ASN A 80 14.68 -16.17 10.17
CA ASN A 80 14.10 -15.08 9.41
C ASN A 80 13.62 -14.02 10.40
N MET A 81 13.67 -12.76 10.00
CA MET A 81 13.34 -11.63 10.86
C MET A 81 12.53 -10.58 10.13
N ALA A 82 11.59 -9.97 10.85
CA ALA A 82 10.85 -8.81 10.40
C ALA A 82 10.64 -7.86 11.57
N LYS A 83 10.84 -6.56 11.34
CA LYS A 83 10.45 -5.51 12.28
C LYS A 83 8.97 -5.21 12.06
N PHE A 84 8.14 -5.52 13.06
CA PHE A 84 6.68 -5.37 12.97
C PHE A 84 6.23 -3.94 13.28
N ASP A 85 6.82 -3.33 14.31
CA ASP A 85 6.61 -1.93 14.68
C ASP A 85 7.86 -1.33 15.33
N GLU A 86 7.96 -0.01 15.24
CA GLU A 86 9.00 0.77 15.90
C GLU A 86 8.48 2.18 16.14
N TYR A 87 8.65 2.69 17.35
CA TYR A 87 8.35 4.07 17.68
C TYR A 87 9.29 4.58 18.76
N VAL A 88 9.54 5.89 18.71
CA VAL A 88 10.31 6.64 19.69
C VAL A 88 9.32 7.43 20.52
N VAL A 89 9.47 7.33 21.84
CA VAL A 89 8.67 8.06 22.83
C VAL A 89 9.59 9.09 23.49
N SER A 90 9.10 10.32 23.61
CA SER A 90 9.81 11.36 24.35
C SER A 90 8.86 12.05 25.32
N ASN A 91 9.31 12.20 26.56
CA ASN A 91 8.62 12.98 27.59
C ASN A 91 9.04 14.46 27.52
N PRO A 92 8.12 15.43 27.65
CA PRO A 92 8.44 16.86 27.74
C PRO A 92 9.35 17.26 28.91
N VAL A 93 9.51 16.42 29.94
CA VAL A 93 10.31 16.71 31.13
C VAL A 93 11.82 16.71 30.84
N HIS A 94 12.32 15.96 29.84
CA HIS A 94 13.72 16.03 29.41
C HIS A 94 13.92 17.10 28.32
N THR A 95 14.09 18.35 28.72
CA THR A 95 14.11 19.50 27.79
C THR A 95 15.06 19.33 26.59
N PRO A 96 16.32 18.88 26.72
CA PRO A 96 17.23 18.82 25.56
C PRO A 96 16.88 17.73 24.52
N SER A 97 16.60 16.49 24.95
CA SER A 97 16.26 15.41 23.99
C SER A 97 14.87 15.61 23.42
N HIS A 98 13.91 16.05 24.23
CA HIS A 98 12.56 16.36 23.78
C HIS A 98 12.55 17.51 22.76
N LEU A 99 13.29 18.60 23.01
CA LEU A 99 13.43 19.67 22.02
C LEU A 99 14.08 19.17 20.72
N THR A 100 15.07 18.29 20.81
CA THR A 100 15.72 17.69 19.63
C THR A 100 14.73 16.85 18.82
N VAL A 101 13.99 15.96 19.47
CA VAL A 101 12.96 15.11 18.84
C VAL A 101 11.83 15.96 18.25
N LEU A 102 11.39 17.00 18.96
CA LEU A 102 10.36 17.93 18.50
C LEU A 102 10.83 18.75 17.29
N THR A 103 12.07 19.24 17.31
CA THR A 103 12.69 19.95 16.18
C THR A 103 12.83 19.03 14.97
N GLN A 104 13.22 17.77 15.18
CA GLN A 104 13.26 16.77 14.11
C GLN A 104 11.85 16.50 13.56
N LYS A 105 10.84 16.32 14.43
CA LYS A 105 9.43 16.11 14.03
C LYS A 105 8.91 17.29 13.20
N GLN A 106 9.19 18.53 13.62
CA GLN A 106 8.82 19.75 12.88
C GLN A 106 9.55 19.86 11.54
N THR A 107 10.84 19.55 11.49
CA THR A 107 11.63 19.53 10.26
C THR A 107 11.08 18.51 9.27
N LEU A 108 10.78 17.30 9.73
CA LEU A 108 10.14 16.26 8.93
C LEU A 108 8.76 16.70 8.44
N GLU A 109 7.95 17.34 9.29
CA GLU A 109 6.65 17.88 8.90
C GLU A 109 6.78 18.93 7.80
N GLN A 110 7.74 19.84 7.90
CA GLN A 110 8.01 20.85 6.88
C GLN A 110 8.48 20.19 5.57
N GLN A 111 9.37 19.20 5.63
CA GLN A 111 9.81 18.43 4.46
C GLN A 111 8.63 17.71 3.79
N ILE A 112 7.73 17.11 4.57
CA ILE A 112 6.51 16.47 4.04
C ILE A 112 5.62 17.51 3.37
N LYS A 113 5.37 18.67 4.00
CA LYS A 113 4.55 19.75 3.42
C LYS A 113 5.12 20.27 2.10
N THR A 114 6.44 20.51 2.05
CA THR A 114 7.12 20.96 0.83
C THR A 114 7.05 19.88 -0.25
N GLY A 115 7.29 18.62 0.10
CA GLY A 115 7.18 17.49 -0.82
C GLY A 115 5.77 17.35 -1.39
N LEU A 116 4.75 17.39 -0.55
CA LEU A 116 3.34 17.33 -0.98
C LEU A 116 2.96 18.50 -1.90
N ALA A 117 3.46 19.70 -1.63
CA ALA A 117 3.26 20.85 -2.52
C ALA A 117 3.90 20.62 -3.90
N SER A 118 5.13 20.09 -3.94
CA SER A 118 5.79 19.73 -5.20
C SER A 118 5.05 18.63 -5.96
N VAL A 119 4.51 17.62 -5.28
CA VAL A 119 3.70 16.57 -5.93
C VAL A 119 2.38 17.13 -6.45
N ALA A 120 1.69 17.95 -5.66
CA ALA A 120 0.44 18.58 -6.10
C ALA A 120 0.63 19.40 -7.38
N GLN A 121 1.73 20.15 -7.47
CA GLN A 121 2.09 20.87 -8.69
C GLN A 121 2.37 19.90 -9.86
N ALA A 122 3.12 18.82 -9.63
CA ALA A 122 3.42 17.83 -10.65
C ALA A 122 2.16 17.11 -11.18
N ILE A 123 1.19 16.84 -10.30
CA ILE A 123 -0.11 16.27 -10.67
C ILE A 123 -0.92 17.26 -11.49
N SER A 124 -1.00 18.52 -11.07
CA SER A 124 -1.69 19.58 -11.83
C SER A 124 -1.08 19.72 -13.24
N ASP A 125 0.24 19.73 -13.35
CA ASP A 125 0.95 19.77 -14.64
C ASP A 125 0.62 18.53 -15.50
N TYR A 126 0.58 17.35 -14.88
CA TYR A 126 0.26 16.10 -15.56
C TYR A 126 -1.18 16.09 -16.08
N GLU A 127 -2.15 16.54 -15.29
CA GLU A 127 -3.56 16.64 -15.70
C GLU A 127 -3.76 17.62 -16.86
N LEU A 128 -3.11 18.78 -16.83
CA LEU A 128 -3.12 19.75 -17.93
C LEU A 128 -2.54 19.14 -19.21
N LEU A 129 -1.39 18.47 -19.12
CA LEU A 129 -0.78 17.78 -20.27
C LEU A 129 -1.66 16.63 -20.80
N LYS A 130 -2.39 15.93 -19.92
CA LYS A 130 -3.30 14.83 -20.30
C LYS A 130 -4.53 15.36 -21.03
N HIS A 131 -5.03 16.52 -20.62
CA HIS A 131 -6.09 17.24 -21.35
C HIS A 131 -5.61 17.65 -22.76
N ASP A 132 -4.41 18.23 -22.85
CA ASP A 132 -3.85 18.62 -24.15
C ASP A 132 -3.59 17.40 -25.05
N GLU A 133 -3.06 16.30 -24.49
CA GLU A 133 -2.85 15.03 -25.20
C GLU A 133 -4.16 14.52 -25.82
N ARG A 134 -5.27 14.56 -25.08
CA ARG A 134 -6.59 14.18 -25.59
C ARG A 134 -6.99 15.04 -26.79
N ARG A 135 -6.84 16.36 -26.68
CA ARG A 135 -7.20 17.30 -27.76
C ARG A 135 -6.35 17.10 -29.01
N TYR A 136 -5.04 16.94 -28.87
CA TYR A 136 -4.16 16.70 -30.01
C TYR A 136 -4.41 15.32 -30.65
N ARG A 137 -4.75 14.30 -29.86
CA ARG A 137 -5.17 12.99 -30.36
C ARG A 137 -6.46 13.09 -31.18
N GLU A 138 -7.48 13.79 -30.69
CA GLU A 138 -8.73 14.02 -31.45
C GLU A 138 -8.44 14.69 -32.80
N ILE A 139 -7.57 15.70 -32.83
CA ILE A 139 -7.15 16.36 -34.07
C ILE A 139 -6.46 15.37 -35.03
N LEU A 140 -5.55 14.54 -34.52
CA LEU A 140 -4.87 13.52 -35.32
C LEU A 140 -5.85 12.45 -35.84
N ASP A 141 -6.86 12.10 -35.07
CA ASP A 141 -7.88 11.14 -35.47
C ASP A 141 -8.76 11.70 -36.61
N PHE A 142 -9.09 13.00 -36.61
CA PHE A 142 -9.73 13.65 -37.77
C PHE A 142 -8.88 13.58 -39.04
N PHE A 143 -7.55 13.70 -38.92
CA PHE A 143 -6.65 13.52 -40.06
C PHE A 143 -6.58 12.07 -40.56
N ARG A 144 -6.68 11.09 -39.66
CA ARG A 144 -6.69 9.66 -40.01
C ARG A 144 -8.01 9.19 -40.63
N ALA A 145 -9.13 9.76 -40.19
CA ALA A 145 -10.46 9.46 -40.74
C ALA A 145 -10.65 9.93 -42.20
N GLY A 146 -9.74 10.78 -42.72
CA GLY A 146 -9.69 11.16 -44.12
C GLY A 146 -10.84 12.07 -44.57
N LYS A 147 -11.42 11.81 -45.75
CA LYS A 147 -12.46 12.66 -46.37
C LYS A 147 -13.78 12.74 -45.58
N LYS A 148 -14.03 11.85 -44.60
CA LYS A 148 -15.30 11.83 -43.84
C LYS A 148 -15.44 12.99 -42.85
N ASP A 149 -14.34 13.52 -42.31
CA ASP A 149 -14.34 14.57 -41.29
C ASP A 149 -13.69 15.88 -41.77
N GLU A 150 -13.59 16.08 -43.09
CA GLU A 150 -13.01 17.31 -43.66
C GLU A 150 -13.79 18.57 -43.23
N HIS A 151 -15.10 18.44 -43.01
CA HIS A 151 -15.93 19.49 -42.42
C HIS A 151 -15.44 19.95 -41.05
N VAL A 152 -14.96 19.03 -40.20
CA VAL A 152 -14.46 19.35 -38.86
C VAL A 152 -13.13 20.11 -38.95
N LEU A 153 -12.24 19.69 -39.84
CA LEU A 153 -10.96 20.37 -40.09
C LEU A 153 -11.17 21.78 -40.66
N ARG A 154 -12.12 21.94 -41.59
CA ARG A 154 -12.51 23.25 -42.15
C ARG A 154 -13.12 24.15 -41.08
N SER A 155 -13.98 23.61 -40.21
CA SER A 155 -14.51 24.36 -39.05
C SER A 155 -13.38 24.83 -38.14
N LEU A 156 -12.42 23.95 -37.84
CA LEU A 156 -11.28 24.28 -36.98
C LEU A 156 -10.39 25.38 -37.59
N PHE A 157 -10.22 25.37 -38.92
CA PHE A 157 -9.54 26.44 -39.65
C PHE A 157 -10.29 27.78 -39.56
N VAL A 158 -11.61 27.77 -39.75
CA VAL A 158 -12.45 28.99 -39.63
C VAL A 158 -12.30 29.59 -38.23
N ASP A 159 -12.46 28.77 -37.20
CA ASP A 159 -12.49 29.24 -35.81
C ASP A 159 -11.12 29.65 -35.27
N ARG A 160 -10.04 29.00 -35.70
CA ARG A 160 -8.71 29.15 -35.08
C ARG A 160 -7.67 29.86 -35.93
N VAL A 161 -7.86 29.92 -37.24
CA VAL A 161 -6.89 30.53 -38.15
C VAL A 161 -7.51 31.75 -38.81
N ASP A 162 -8.66 31.55 -39.44
CA ASP A 162 -9.31 32.59 -40.23
C ASP A 162 -9.87 33.72 -39.36
N ALA A 163 -10.40 33.40 -38.17
CA ALA A 163 -10.87 34.39 -37.20
C ALA A 163 -9.81 35.45 -36.82
N HIS A 164 -8.51 35.12 -36.92
CA HIS A 164 -7.40 36.02 -36.57
C HIS A 164 -6.82 36.80 -37.77
N THR A 165 -7.36 36.66 -38.98
CA THR A 165 -6.88 37.41 -40.16
C THR A 165 -7.26 38.89 -40.20
N GLY A 166 -8.07 39.37 -39.23
CA GLY A 166 -8.42 40.78 -39.08
C GLY A 166 -9.83 41.13 -39.57
N GLU A 167 -10.32 42.29 -39.11
CA GLU A 167 -11.68 42.78 -39.39
C GLU A 167 -11.84 43.12 -40.87
N GLY A 168 -12.84 42.53 -41.54
CA GLY A 168 -13.09 42.67 -42.98
C GLY A 168 -12.47 41.57 -43.85
N TYR A 169 -11.53 40.77 -43.32
CA TYR A 169 -10.86 39.69 -44.05
C TYR A 169 -11.23 38.27 -43.58
N SER A 170 -11.69 38.13 -42.33
CA SER A 170 -12.17 36.84 -41.81
C SER A 170 -13.56 36.50 -42.34
N MET A 171 -13.85 35.22 -42.53
CA MET A 171 -15.16 34.69 -42.92
C MET A 171 -16.25 35.08 -41.91
N ILE A 172 -15.91 35.22 -40.62
CA ILE A 172 -16.83 35.71 -39.59
C ILE A 172 -17.22 37.17 -39.85
N SER A 173 -16.26 38.02 -40.22
CA SER A 173 -16.54 39.42 -40.56
C SER A 173 -17.26 39.56 -41.91
N MET A 174 -16.92 38.71 -42.89
CA MET A 174 -17.56 38.64 -44.22
C MET A 174 -18.99 38.09 -44.16
N ALA A 175 -19.32 37.28 -43.15
CA ALA A 175 -20.67 36.74 -42.95
C ALA A 175 -21.74 37.83 -42.81
N ARG A 176 -21.36 39.05 -42.41
CA ARG A 176 -22.27 40.22 -42.40
C ARG A 176 -22.75 40.61 -43.81
N ARG A 177 -21.93 40.39 -44.84
CA ARG A 177 -22.26 40.66 -46.25
C ARG A 177 -22.74 39.40 -46.98
N TRP A 178 -22.19 38.24 -46.65
CA TRP A 178 -22.53 36.94 -47.23
C TRP A 178 -22.85 35.92 -46.13
N PRO A 179 -24.11 35.83 -45.68
CA PRO A 179 -24.48 35.02 -44.50
C PRO A 179 -24.13 33.53 -44.62
N THR A 180 -24.07 32.99 -45.84
CA THR A 180 -23.83 31.56 -46.08
C THR A 180 -22.36 31.21 -46.31
N ILE A 181 -21.44 32.20 -46.36
CA ILE A 181 -20.04 31.99 -46.76
C ILE A 181 -19.31 30.90 -45.95
N ILE A 182 -19.59 30.81 -44.64
CA ILE A 182 -19.00 29.77 -43.78
C ILE A 182 -19.57 28.40 -44.14
N SER A 183 -20.90 28.29 -44.28
CA SER A 183 -21.56 27.04 -44.64
C SER A 183 -21.17 26.56 -46.05
N ASP A 184 -20.91 27.50 -46.95
CA ASP A 184 -20.52 27.25 -48.33
C ASP A 184 -19.04 26.85 -48.40
N PHE A 185 -18.17 27.45 -47.58
CA PHE A 185 -16.80 27.01 -47.40
C PHE A 185 -16.69 25.58 -46.84
N LEU A 186 -17.56 25.21 -45.90
CA LEU A 186 -17.60 23.86 -45.33
C LEU A 186 -17.98 22.80 -46.37
N LYS A 187 -18.77 23.14 -47.40
CA LYS A 187 -19.20 22.20 -48.47
C LYS A 187 -18.16 22.02 -49.58
N LEU A 188 -17.11 22.83 -49.60
CA LEU A 188 -16.04 22.72 -50.59
C LEU A 188 -15.19 21.47 -50.35
N SER A 189 -14.66 20.93 -51.43
CA SER A 189 -13.69 19.84 -51.45
C SER A 189 -12.30 20.37 -51.83
N GLU A 190 -11.26 19.56 -51.61
CA GLU A 190 -9.91 19.89 -52.07
C GLU A 190 -9.80 20.02 -53.60
N GLU A 191 -10.75 19.47 -54.36
CA GLU A 191 -10.73 19.49 -55.83
C GLU A 191 -11.32 20.80 -56.41
N ASP A 192 -12.02 21.59 -55.59
CA ASP A 192 -12.67 22.84 -56.01
C ASP A 192 -11.65 24.01 -56.04
N THR A 193 -10.90 24.13 -57.14
CA THR A 193 -9.84 25.16 -57.35
C THR A 193 -10.21 26.27 -58.31
N THR A 194 -11.27 26.13 -59.12
CA THR A 194 -11.66 27.14 -60.12
C THR A 194 -12.93 27.88 -59.70
N VAL A 195 -12.98 29.18 -59.99
CA VAL A 195 -14.09 30.08 -59.62
C VAL A 195 -15.41 29.61 -60.25
N GLU A 196 -15.35 29.16 -61.51
CA GLU A 196 -16.52 28.70 -62.27
C GLU A 196 -17.10 27.39 -61.71
N ALA A 197 -16.26 26.47 -61.23
CA ALA A 197 -16.71 25.24 -60.58
C ALA A 197 -17.40 25.54 -59.25
N ILE A 198 -16.84 26.45 -58.46
CA ILE A 198 -17.41 26.88 -57.17
C ILE A 198 -18.76 27.59 -57.39
N MET A 199 -18.83 28.50 -58.35
CA MET A 199 -20.09 29.18 -58.72
C MET A 199 -21.17 28.18 -59.13
N LYS A 200 -20.83 27.21 -59.98
CA LYS A 200 -21.79 26.21 -60.48
C LYS A 200 -22.24 25.23 -59.40
N LYS A 201 -21.35 24.88 -58.46
CA LYS A 201 -21.61 23.92 -57.37
C LYS A 201 -22.43 24.52 -56.23
N LEU A 202 -22.18 25.78 -55.87
CA LEU A 202 -22.78 26.43 -54.69
C LEU A 202 -23.81 27.51 -55.04
N ASN A 203 -23.97 27.87 -56.31
CA ASN A 203 -24.87 28.90 -56.81
C ASN A 203 -24.63 30.28 -56.14
N VAL A 204 -23.35 30.65 -56.00
CA VAL A 204 -22.90 31.88 -55.33
C VAL A 204 -22.41 32.94 -56.33
N SER A 205 -22.32 34.18 -55.88
CA SER A 205 -21.82 35.28 -56.72
C SER A 205 -20.35 35.09 -57.12
N ARG A 206 -19.92 35.70 -58.23
CA ARG A 206 -18.52 35.62 -58.70
C ARG A 206 -17.52 36.17 -57.66
N ALA A 207 -17.90 37.22 -56.94
CA ALA A 207 -17.09 37.80 -55.88
C ALA A 207 -16.92 36.85 -54.69
N GLU A 208 -18.02 36.25 -54.23
CA GLU A 208 -18.02 35.25 -53.16
C GLU A 208 -17.23 33.99 -53.54
N ALA A 209 -17.41 33.50 -54.77
CA ALA A 209 -16.65 32.36 -55.30
C ALA A 209 -15.13 32.62 -55.37
N THR A 210 -14.73 33.87 -55.64
CA THR A 210 -13.31 34.25 -55.65
C THR A 210 -12.72 34.22 -54.25
N VAL A 211 -13.46 34.72 -53.25
CA VAL A 211 -13.05 34.66 -51.83
C VAL A 211 -12.99 33.22 -51.34
N LEU A 212 -14.00 32.41 -51.64
CA LEU A 212 -14.05 30.99 -51.28
C LEU A 212 -12.88 30.22 -51.89
N LYS A 213 -12.51 30.51 -53.14
CA LYS A 213 -11.30 29.95 -53.77
C LYS A 213 -10.05 30.28 -52.96
N THR A 214 -9.82 31.56 -52.67
CA THR A 214 -8.63 32.01 -51.90
C THR A 214 -8.59 31.37 -50.51
N LYS A 215 -9.73 31.27 -49.82
CA LYS A 215 -9.81 30.58 -48.52
C LYS A 215 -9.56 29.07 -48.63
N ASN A 216 -10.00 28.42 -49.71
CA ASN A 216 -9.74 27.00 -49.95
C ASN A 216 -8.25 26.73 -50.24
N GLU A 217 -7.56 27.65 -50.95
CA GLU A 217 -6.11 27.58 -51.15
C GLU A 217 -5.36 27.76 -49.83
N LEU A 218 -5.72 28.77 -49.02
CA LEU A 218 -5.14 28.97 -47.69
C LEU A 218 -5.37 27.77 -46.76
N PHE A 219 -6.55 27.15 -46.80
CA PHE A 219 -6.83 25.93 -46.04
C PHE A 219 -5.92 24.77 -46.43
N LYS A 220 -5.63 24.59 -47.74
CA LYS A 220 -4.71 23.53 -48.21
C LYS A 220 -3.28 23.76 -47.75
N GLU A 221 -2.81 24.99 -47.83
CA GLU A 221 -1.47 25.35 -47.35
C GLU A 221 -1.36 25.16 -45.85
N TRP A 222 -2.34 25.66 -45.09
CA TRP A 222 -2.44 25.44 -43.66
C TRP A 222 -2.46 23.95 -43.31
N LYS A 223 -3.26 23.14 -44.00
CA LYS A 223 -3.34 21.69 -43.75
C LYS A 223 -1.99 21.00 -43.93
N LYS A 224 -1.19 21.40 -44.93
CA LYS A 224 0.15 20.83 -45.20
C LYS A 224 1.15 21.17 -44.10
N THR A 225 1.14 22.39 -43.58
CA THR A 225 2.08 22.83 -42.53
C THR A 225 1.64 22.41 -41.14
N PHE A 226 0.33 22.42 -40.88
CA PHE A 226 -0.24 22.15 -39.56
C PHE A 226 -0.12 20.68 -39.14
N ILE A 227 -0.22 19.71 -40.06
CA ILE A 227 -0.14 18.29 -39.70
C ILE A 227 1.22 17.91 -39.08
N PRO A 228 2.37 18.21 -39.71
CA PRO A 228 3.69 17.99 -39.10
C PRO A 228 3.81 18.61 -37.70
N ASP A 229 3.38 19.87 -37.56
CA ASP A 229 3.44 20.60 -36.30
C ASP A 229 2.61 19.94 -35.19
N VAL A 230 1.39 19.48 -35.51
CA VAL A 230 0.52 18.75 -34.59
C VAL A 230 1.16 17.43 -34.16
N ILE A 231 1.77 16.69 -35.09
CA ILE A 231 2.45 15.42 -34.79
C ILE A 231 3.66 15.66 -33.87
N GLU A 232 4.47 16.68 -34.16
CA GLU A 232 5.63 17.03 -33.33
C GLU A 232 5.21 17.45 -31.92
N ARG A 233 4.21 18.32 -31.80
CA ARG A 233 3.65 18.75 -30.50
C ARG A 233 3.08 17.56 -29.72
N TYR A 234 2.34 16.68 -30.37
CA TYR A 234 1.79 15.48 -29.74
C TYR A 234 2.90 14.57 -29.19
N LYS A 235 3.97 14.33 -29.97
CA LYS A 235 5.14 13.58 -29.50
C LYS A 235 5.79 14.24 -28.28
N ARG A 236 5.99 15.56 -28.31
CA ARG A 236 6.57 16.31 -27.20
C ARG A 236 5.71 16.22 -25.93
N ILE A 237 4.40 16.38 -26.05
CA ILE A 237 3.45 16.24 -24.94
C ILE A 237 3.52 14.84 -24.34
N LYS A 238 3.57 13.79 -25.18
CA LYS A 238 3.69 12.41 -24.71
C LYS A 238 4.99 12.18 -23.93
N THR A 239 6.10 12.74 -24.41
CA THR A 239 7.38 12.69 -23.68
C THR A 239 7.28 13.41 -22.33
N LEU A 240 6.68 14.61 -22.29
CA LEU A 240 6.46 15.37 -21.07
C LEU A 240 5.55 14.62 -20.06
N LEU A 241 4.49 13.98 -20.54
CA LEU A 241 3.61 13.15 -19.72
C LEU A 241 4.39 12.01 -19.05
N SER A 242 5.17 11.25 -19.83
CA SER A 242 5.98 10.17 -19.28
C SER A 242 7.03 10.66 -18.29
N SER A 243 7.57 11.87 -18.49
CA SER A 243 8.50 12.50 -17.55
C SER A 243 7.80 12.90 -16.25
N ARG A 244 6.60 13.49 -16.34
CA ARG A 244 5.83 13.91 -15.16
C ARG A 244 5.34 12.73 -14.33
N GLU A 245 4.90 11.66 -14.99
CA GLU A 245 4.52 10.40 -14.32
C GLU A 245 5.69 9.83 -13.49
N LYS A 246 6.89 9.75 -14.09
CA LYS A 246 8.11 9.34 -13.38
C LYS A 246 8.45 10.27 -12.21
N SER A 247 8.35 11.59 -12.38
CA SER A 247 8.59 12.54 -11.29
C SER A 247 7.62 12.33 -10.13
N ILE A 248 6.33 12.06 -10.39
CA ILE A 248 5.34 11.76 -9.35
C ILE A 248 5.73 10.49 -8.59
N GLU A 249 6.14 9.43 -9.29
CA GLU A 249 6.61 8.19 -8.66
C GLU A 249 7.87 8.41 -7.81
N GLU A 250 8.83 9.19 -8.30
CA GLU A 250 10.06 9.53 -7.58
C GLU A 250 9.76 10.31 -6.30
N TYR A 251 8.87 11.31 -6.37
CA TYR A 251 8.43 12.03 -5.18
C TYR A 251 7.71 11.13 -4.18
N LYS A 252 6.88 10.18 -4.65
CA LYS A 252 6.24 9.17 -3.78
C LYS A 252 7.31 8.34 -3.06
N LYS A 253 8.30 7.82 -3.79
CA LYS A 253 9.43 7.05 -3.21
C LYS A 253 10.23 7.88 -2.22
N TRP A 254 10.42 9.17 -2.48
CA TRP A 254 11.12 10.09 -1.58
C TRP A 254 10.31 10.42 -0.31
N LEU A 255 8.98 10.56 -0.41
CA LEU A 255 8.11 10.84 0.74
C LEU A 255 8.00 9.64 1.70
N VAL A 256 8.01 8.39 1.19
CA VAL A 256 7.91 7.15 1.99
C VAL A 256 8.81 7.16 3.24
N PRO A 257 10.15 7.32 3.14
CA PRO A 257 11.02 7.30 4.31
C PRO A 257 10.79 8.49 5.25
N VAL A 258 10.46 9.68 4.73
CA VAL A 258 10.24 10.89 5.54
C VAL A 258 8.97 10.75 6.37
N VAL A 259 7.87 10.32 5.75
CA VAL A 259 6.58 10.06 6.42
C VAL A 259 6.72 8.91 7.43
N ASN A 260 7.49 7.88 7.10
CA ASN A 260 7.74 6.76 8.02
C ASN A 260 8.49 7.24 9.26
N LYS A 261 9.59 7.99 9.10
CA LYS A 261 10.33 8.61 10.21
C LYS A 261 9.43 9.50 11.07
N TYR A 262 8.59 10.33 10.43
CA TYR A 262 7.64 11.18 11.14
C TYR A 262 6.64 10.37 11.98
N LYS A 263 6.05 9.31 11.42
CA LYS A 263 5.09 8.45 12.15
C LYS A 263 5.73 7.60 13.26
N ARG A 264 7.04 7.36 13.20
CA ARG A 264 7.78 6.66 14.26
C ARG A 264 7.95 7.54 15.51
N ILE A 265 7.97 8.86 15.37
CA ILE A 265 8.12 9.77 16.51
C ILE A 265 6.74 10.01 17.13
N ARG A 266 6.51 9.45 18.32
CA ARG A 266 5.28 9.65 19.10
C ARG A 266 5.58 10.49 20.34
N GLU A 267 4.68 11.43 20.62
CA GLU A 267 4.72 12.18 21.88
C GLU A 267 4.00 11.39 22.97
N GLU A 268 4.42 11.50 24.23
CA GLU A 268 3.76 10.79 25.34
C GLU A 268 2.26 11.09 25.45
N ALA A 269 1.84 12.31 25.06
CA ALA A 269 0.43 12.71 25.01
C ALA A 269 -0.42 11.91 24.00
N GLU A 270 0.20 11.14 23.11
CA GLU A 270 -0.47 10.27 22.14
C GLU A 270 -0.80 8.88 22.72
N PHE A 271 -0.36 8.55 23.95
CA PHE A 271 -0.68 7.29 24.63
C PHE A 271 -1.84 7.46 25.62
N GLU A 272 -2.61 6.38 25.84
CA GLU A 272 -3.62 6.34 26.90
C GLU A 272 -2.96 6.60 28.27
N HIS A 273 -3.31 7.72 28.90
CA HIS A 273 -2.75 8.22 30.18
C HIS A 273 -2.82 7.22 31.35
N ALA A 274 -3.49 6.08 31.21
CA ALA A 274 -3.67 5.10 32.26
C ALA A 274 -2.37 4.39 32.69
N ALA A 275 -1.39 4.23 31.79
CA ALA A 275 -0.14 3.51 32.10
C ALA A 275 0.77 4.27 33.08
N GLN A 276 0.78 5.60 33.04
CA GLN A 276 1.62 6.44 33.91
C GLN A 276 1.11 6.51 35.36
N VAL A 277 -0.19 6.27 35.58
CA VAL A 277 -0.78 6.27 36.94
C VAL A 277 -0.42 5.01 37.73
N ILE A 278 -0.05 3.91 37.04
CA ILE A 278 0.09 2.59 37.64
C ILE A 278 1.56 2.27 38.02
N ASN A 279 2.56 2.90 37.41
CA ASN A 279 3.97 2.60 37.71
C ASN A 279 4.48 3.43 38.90
N PRO A 280 4.65 2.85 40.11
CA PRO A 280 5.05 3.60 41.30
C PRO A 280 6.51 4.08 41.27
N LEU A 281 7.32 3.62 40.31
CA LEU A 281 8.72 4.03 40.12
C LEU A 281 8.87 5.21 39.17
N LEU A 282 7.82 5.53 38.39
CA LEU A 282 7.80 6.72 37.54
C LEU A 282 7.33 7.91 38.37
N PHE A 283 8.28 8.64 38.95
CA PHE A 283 7.98 9.96 39.46
C PHE A 283 7.59 10.87 38.29
N ALA A 284 6.52 11.65 38.45
CA ALA A 284 5.97 12.53 37.42
C ALA A 284 6.98 13.51 36.76
N ASN A 285 8.16 13.68 37.38
CA ASN A 285 9.19 14.64 36.98
C ASN A 285 10.52 13.98 36.55
N VAL A 286 10.56 12.68 36.28
CA VAL A 286 11.80 12.06 35.76
C VAL A 286 11.85 12.23 34.23
N PRO A 287 12.89 12.88 33.70
CA PRO A 287 13.11 12.94 32.26
C PRO A 287 13.28 11.55 31.68
N MET A 288 12.37 11.15 30.79
CA MET A 288 12.37 9.85 30.13
C MET A 288 12.23 10.03 28.62
N SER A 289 13.09 9.35 27.86
CA SER A 289 12.81 9.04 26.47
C SER A 289 12.94 7.54 26.30
N GLY A 290 12.36 6.99 25.26
CA GLY A 290 12.48 5.56 25.02
C GLY A 290 12.29 5.16 23.58
N ILE A 291 12.91 4.04 23.23
CA ILE A 291 12.68 3.36 21.96
C ILE A 291 11.85 2.13 22.27
N ARG A 292 10.85 1.87 21.42
CA ARG A 292 10.01 0.69 21.48
C ARG A 292 10.02 0.04 20.11
N ALA A 293 10.39 -1.23 20.04
CA ALA A 293 10.38 -2.01 18.81
C ALA A 293 9.73 -3.36 19.06
N ARG A 294 8.93 -3.81 18.10
CA ARG A 294 8.38 -5.17 18.08
C ARG A 294 8.99 -5.93 16.93
N LEU A 295 9.67 -7.02 17.25
CA LEU A 295 10.40 -7.85 16.31
C LEU A 295 9.78 -9.24 16.25
N TRP A 296 9.69 -9.75 15.04
CA TRP A 296 9.26 -11.12 14.78
C TRP A 296 10.43 -11.90 14.23
N PHE A 297 10.68 -13.06 14.82
CA PHE A 297 11.69 -14.00 14.36
C PHE A 297 11.05 -15.35 14.13
N TRP A 298 11.40 -16.03 13.06
CA TRP A 298 10.93 -17.39 12.85
C TRP A 298 11.93 -18.29 12.15
N ARG A 299 11.85 -19.58 12.48
CA ARG A 299 12.66 -20.62 11.87
C ARG A 299 11.85 -21.89 11.73
N GLY A 300 11.88 -22.47 10.52
CA GLY A 300 11.27 -23.77 10.27
C GLY A 300 12.05 -24.87 10.99
N PHE A 301 11.33 -25.86 11.50
CA PHE A 301 11.94 -27.05 12.08
C PHE A 301 11.13 -28.29 11.70
N SER A 302 11.81 -29.43 11.70
CA SER A 302 11.21 -30.74 11.48
C SER A 302 11.74 -31.65 12.57
N PRO A 303 10.95 -31.97 13.61
CA PRO A 303 11.43 -32.85 14.66
C PRO A 303 11.60 -34.26 14.11
N GLU A 304 12.65 -34.93 14.56
CA GLU A 304 12.88 -36.33 14.25
C GLU A 304 11.92 -37.19 15.08
N GLU A 305 10.81 -37.62 14.47
CA GLU A 305 9.87 -38.52 15.12
C GLU A 305 10.32 -39.98 14.92
N MET A 306 10.75 -40.65 16.00
CA MET A 306 11.05 -42.08 15.95
C MET A 306 9.82 -42.86 15.47
N GLY A 307 9.97 -43.64 14.39
CA GLY A 307 8.92 -44.51 13.84
C GLY A 307 8.05 -43.88 12.75
N LYS A 308 8.23 -42.60 12.39
CA LYS A 308 7.66 -42.03 11.16
C LYS A 308 8.71 -41.88 10.07
N PRO A 309 8.35 -42.07 8.78
CA PRO A 309 9.24 -41.71 7.70
C PRO A 309 9.59 -40.22 7.81
N MET A 310 10.88 -39.91 7.72
CA MET A 310 11.51 -38.60 7.97
C MET A 310 10.96 -37.45 7.09
N MET A 311 10.07 -37.75 6.14
CA MET A 311 9.33 -36.77 5.35
C MET A 311 7.92 -37.28 5.05
N VAL A 312 6.91 -36.61 5.58
CA VAL A 312 5.57 -36.64 4.97
C VAL A 312 5.71 -35.91 3.63
N LYS A 313 5.85 -36.66 2.53
CA LYS A 313 5.93 -36.15 1.15
C LYS A 313 4.56 -35.64 0.66
N GLY A 314 3.96 -34.71 1.39
CA GLY A 314 2.77 -33.98 0.96
C GLY A 314 3.08 -32.50 0.94
N GLU A 315 2.98 -31.86 -0.23
CA GLU A 315 2.91 -30.40 -0.28
C GLU A 315 1.60 -29.99 0.42
N VAL A 316 1.72 -29.40 1.61
CA VAL A 316 0.57 -28.82 2.30
C VAL A 316 0.16 -27.55 1.55
N GLU A 317 -1.11 -27.43 1.17
CA GLU A 317 -1.64 -26.18 0.64
C GLU A 317 -1.64 -25.13 1.76
N ILE A 318 -0.72 -24.17 1.68
CA ILE A 318 -0.54 -23.13 2.71
C ILE A 318 -1.74 -22.16 2.73
N TYR A 319 -2.33 -21.89 1.56
CA TYR A 319 -3.47 -20.96 1.42
C TYR A 319 -4.82 -21.69 1.56
N ASP A 320 -5.11 -22.10 2.79
CA ASP A 320 -6.31 -22.87 3.14
C ASP A 320 -7.49 -22.00 3.62
N ASP A 321 -8.56 -22.64 4.07
CA ASP A 321 -9.76 -21.97 4.60
C ASP A 321 -9.48 -21.18 5.90
N PHE A 322 -8.47 -21.58 6.67
CA PHE A 322 -8.03 -20.84 7.86
C PHE A 322 -7.41 -19.51 7.44
N VAL A 323 -6.49 -19.51 6.47
CA VAL A 323 -5.88 -18.28 5.95
C VAL A 323 -6.94 -17.39 5.30
N LYS A 324 -7.88 -17.93 4.52
CA LYS A 324 -8.98 -17.15 3.92
C LYS A 324 -9.85 -16.47 4.96
N LYS A 325 -10.12 -17.12 6.11
CA LYS A 325 -10.88 -16.53 7.21
C LYS A 325 -10.15 -15.31 7.80
N TRP A 326 -8.86 -15.47 8.11
CA TRP A 326 -8.07 -14.40 8.74
C TRP A 326 -7.67 -13.29 7.77
N LYS A 327 -7.47 -13.61 6.49
CA LYS A 327 -7.31 -12.64 5.41
C LYS A 327 -8.43 -11.60 5.43
N LYS A 328 -9.70 -12.01 5.56
CA LYS A 328 -10.84 -11.07 5.60
C LYS A 328 -10.73 -10.10 6.78
N LYS A 329 -10.37 -10.60 7.96
CA LYS A 329 -10.14 -9.75 9.14
C LYS A 329 -8.98 -8.76 8.92
N ILE A 330 -7.90 -9.20 8.27
CA ILE A 330 -6.78 -8.33 7.90
C ILE A 330 -7.24 -7.24 6.92
N GLU A 331 -7.98 -7.61 5.86
CA GLU A 331 -8.52 -6.67 4.87
C GLU A 331 -9.41 -5.60 5.51
N GLU A 332 -10.31 -6.01 6.40
CA GLU A 332 -11.19 -5.12 7.16
C GLU A 332 -10.40 -4.19 8.10
N ARG A 333 -9.41 -4.72 8.83
CA ARG A 333 -8.63 -3.96 9.80
C ARG A 333 -7.71 -2.92 9.16
N TYR A 334 -7.04 -3.30 8.08
CA TYR A 334 -6.05 -2.44 7.42
C TYR A 334 -6.63 -1.63 6.26
N ASN A 335 -7.91 -1.82 5.92
CA ASN A 335 -8.58 -1.22 4.77
C ASN A 335 -7.81 -1.47 3.46
N VAL A 336 -7.41 -2.72 3.26
CA VAL A 336 -6.70 -3.20 2.06
C VAL A 336 -7.47 -4.35 1.44
N LYS A 337 -7.22 -4.64 0.17
CA LYS A 337 -7.78 -5.82 -0.53
C LYS A 337 -6.66 -6.69 -1.07
N PHE A 338 -6.82 -7.99 -0.93
CA PHE A 338 -5.97 -9.00 -1.54
C PHE A 338 -6.82 -9.87 -2.47
N SER A 339 -6.46 -9.99 -3.74
CA SER A 339 -7.05 -11.05 -4.57
C SER A 339 -6.46 -12.42 -4.19
N ASP A 340 -7.20 -13.51 -4.44
CA ASP A 340 -6.69 -14.86 -4.16
C ASP A 340 -5.45 -15.20 -5.01
N GLU A 341 -5.39 -14.68 -6.24
CA GLU A 341 -4.24 -14.82 -7.13
C GLU A 341 -3.01 -14.05 -6.61
N GLU A 342 -3.21 -12.85 -6.05
CA GLU A 342 -2.13 -12.11 -5.39
C GLU A 342 -1.56 -12.88 -4.21
N VAL A 343 -2.40 -13.47 -3.36
CA VAL A 343 -1.92 -14.24 -2.21
C VAL A 343 -1.09 -15.44 -2.69
N LYS A 344 -1.52 -16.13 -3.75
CA LYS A 344 -0.73 -17.22 -4.35
C LYS A 344 0.63 -16.74 -4.86
N LYS A 345 0.67 -15.59 -5.54
CA LYS A 345 1.94 -14.95 -5.99
C LYS A 345 2.84 -14.57 -4.80
N LEU A 346 2.26 -14.06 -3.71
CA LEU A 346 3.01 -13.77 -2.48
C LEU A 346 3.57 -15.03 -1.83
N VAL A 347 2.77 -16.10 -1.74
CA VAL A 347 3.23 -17.41 -1.26
C VAL A 347 4.39 -17.91 -2.12
N GLU A 348 4.29 -17.83 -3.44
CA GLU A 348 5.35 -18.25 -4.35
C GLU A 348 6.63 -17.41 -4.22
N LYS A 349 6.48 -16.09 -4.04
CA LYS A 349 7.56 -15.15 -3.75
C LYS A 349 8.27 -15.48 -2.42
N TRP A 350 7.51 -15.75 -1.36
CA TRP A 350 8.04 -16.08 -0.04
C TRP A 350 8.56 -17.52 0.06
N SER A 351 8.14 -18.41 -0.85
CA SER A 351 8.54 -19.82 -0.86
C SER A 351 9.76 -20.15 -1.73
N SER A 352 10.20 -19.23 -2.59
CA SER A 352 11.23 -19.51 -3.60
C SER A 352 12.60 -18.94 -3.22
N PRO A 353 13.46 -19.69 -2.52
CA PRO A 353 14.80 -19.21 -2.13
C PRO A 353 15.72 -18.93 -3.35
N GLY A 354 15.45 -19.52 -4.53
CA GLY A 354 16.35 -19.50 -5.69
C GLY A 354 16.19 -18.36 -6.71
N LYS A 355 15.28 -17.40 -6.52
CA LYS A 355 15.14 -16.24 -7.45
C LYS A 355 15.75 -14.94 -6.92
N MET A 356 16.17 -14.88 -5.66
CA MET A 356 17.06 -13.82 -5.19
C MET A 356 18.49 -14.21 -5.55
N LYS A 357 18.94 -13.77 -6.73
CA LYS A 357 20.32 -13.96 -7.22
C LYS A 357 21.36 -13.07 -6.52
N GLU A 358 20.99 -12.42 -5.43
CA GLU A 358 21.88 -11.52 -4.69
C GLU A 358 22.18 -12.16 -3.34
N GLU A 359 23.44 -12.58 -3.22
CA GLU A 359 24.21 -12.64 -1.97
C GLU A 359 23.49 -13.12 -0.71
N ILE A 360 23.82 -14.35 -0.31
CA ILE A 360 23.53 -14.95 1.01
C ILE A 360 24.03 -14.06 2.18
N SER A 361 24.76 -12.97 1.92
CA SER A 361 25.27 -12.00 2.90
C SER A 361 24.34 -10.84 3.27
N VAL A 362 23.16 -10.63 2.65
CA VAL A 362 22.31 -9.46 2.96
C VAL A 362 20.86 -9.86 3.30
N HIS A 363 20.64 -10.10 4.59
CA HIS A 363 19.36 -10.13 5.34
C HIS A 363 18.13 -10.85 4.73
N THR A 364 17.88 -12.07 5.25
CA THR A 364 16.57 -12.68 5.59
C THR A 364 15.31 -11.95 5.09
N GLY A 365 14.89 -12.23 3.86
CA GLY A 365 13.56 -11.84 3.38
C GLY A 365 12.43 -12.54 4.14
N LEU A 366 11.18 -12.09 3.93
CA LEU A 366 9.98 -12.80 4.41
C LEU A 366 9.92 -14.17 3.72
N MET A 367 10.41 -15.22 4.39
CA MET A 367 10.53 -16.55 3.79
C MET A 367 9.68 -17.59 4.53
N ILE A 368 9.01 -18.44 3.75
CA ILE A 368 8.34 -19.65 4.20
C ILE A 368 8.97 -20.81 3.45
N ASP A 369 9.71 -21.67 4.13
CA ASP A 369 10.27 -22.86 3.50
C ASP A 369 9.22 -23.98 3.46
N ARG A 370 8.85 -24.41 2.25
CA ARG A 370 7.82 -25.43 2.02
C ARG A 370 8.15 -26.79 2.64
N ARG A 371 9.42 -27.04 2.96
CA ARG A 371 9.88 -28.28 3.58
C ARG A 371 9.47 -28.39 5.04
N TYR A 372 9.24 -27.27 5.72
CA TYR A 372 8.85 -27.26 7.13
C TYR A 372 7.37 -26.97 7.30
N ILE A 373 6.68 -27.88 7.99
CA ILE A 373 5.26 -27.77 8.33
C ILE A 373 5.06 -26.89 9.58
N TYR A 374 6.06 -26.86 10.47
CA TYR A 374 6.04 -26.16 11.74
C TYR A 374 7.19 -25.17 11.85
N TYR A 375 6.94 -24.11 12.60
CA TYR A 375 7.85 -23.00 12.81
C TYR A 375 7.93 -22.62 14.28
N TYR A 376 9.14 -22.34 14.74
CA TYR A 376 9.33 -21.52 15.93
C TYR A 376 9.13 -20.07 15.54
N PHE A 377 8.32 -19.36 16.29
CA PHE A 377 8.05 -17.95 16.11
C PHE A 377 8.26 -17.24 17.44
N PHE A 378 9.08 -16.19 17.44
CA PHE A 378 9.32 -15.34 18.60
C PHE A 378 8.75 -13.96 18.31
N ASP A 379 7.79 -13.53 19.13
CA ASP A 379 7.37 -12.15 19.21
C ASP A 379 8.16 -11.49 20.34
N ILE A 380 9.06 -10.59 19.99
CA ILE A 380 9.95 -9.92 20.94
C ILE A 380 9.57 -8.45 20.99
N LYS A 381 9.14 -8.00 22.17
CA LYS A 381 8.97 -6.57 22.46
C LYS A 381 10.27 -6.09 23.09
N TYR A 382 10.95 -5.21 22.38
CA TYR A 382 12.16 -4.54 22.83
C TYR A 382 11.80 -3.12 23.26
N GLU A 383 12.14 -2.79 24.48
CA GLU A 383 11.92 -1.49 25.07
C GLU A 383 13.24 -0.97 25.62
N VAL A 384 13.54 0.30 25.39
CA VAL A 384 14.68 0.99 26.00
C VAL A 384 14.16 2.26 26.60
N ASP A 385 14.48 2.49 27.87
CA ASP A 385 14.19 3.70 28.60
C ASP A 385 15.48 4.37 29.01
N TYR A 386 15.63 5.61 28.56
CA TYR A 386 16.76 6.47 28.88
C TYR A 386 16.39 7.25 30.13
N TYR A 387 17.12 6.98 31.21
CA TYR A 387 17.00 7.66 32.48
C TYR A 387 18.17 8.61 32.69
N LYS A 388 17.86 9.80 33.20
CA LYS A 388 18.86 10.76 33.67
C LYS A 388 18.64 11.06 35.14
N GLY A 389 19.66 10.83 35.96
CA GLY A 389 19.61 11.14 37.39
C GLY A 389 19.38 12.63 37.64
N SER A 390 18.64 12.97 38.70
CA SER A 390 18.28 14.35 39.04
C SER A 390 19.45 15.19 39.59
N GLN A 391 20.54 14.57 40.04
CA GLN A 391 21.63 15.21 40.77
C GLN A 391 23.03 14.89 40.22
N GLY A 392 23.17 14.29 39.03
CA GLY A 392 24.49 13.91 38.51
C GLY A 392 24.53 13.57 37.01
N PRO A 393 25.73 13.30 36.46
CA PRO A 393 25.93 12.91 35.06
C PRO A 393 25.53 11.46 34.78
N LEU A 394 24.93 10.76 35.74
CA LEU A 394 24.54 9.37 35.61
C LEU A 394 23.34 9.28 34.66
N GLU A 395 23.65 8.91 33.43
CA GLU A 395 22.69 8.50 32.41
C GLU A 395 22.70 6.96 32.37
N MET A 396 21.53 6.35 32.36
CA MET A 396 21.38 4.89 32.32
C MET A 396 20.34 4.51 31.28
N GLU A 397 20.52 3.36 30.68
CA GLU A 397 19.58 2.75 29.74
C GLU A 397 19.00 1.50 30.38
N ASP A 398 17.71 1.53 30.67
CA ASP A 398 16.96 0.36 31.16
C ASP A 398 16.31 -0.32 29.96
N GLN A 399 16.64 -1.58 29.73
CA GLN A 399 16.17 -2.28 28.54
C GLN A 399 15.23 -3.40 28.94
N TYR A 400 14.17 -3.65 28.18
CA TYR A 400 13.30 -4.79 28.38
C TYR A 400 13.20 -5.59 27.09
N PHE A 401 13.60 -6.86 27.16
CA PHE A 401 13.31 -7.86 26.15
C PHE A 401 12.19 -8.75 26.67
N HIS A 402 10.95 -8.48 26.24
CA HIS A 402 9.83 -9.39 26.47
C HIS A 402 9.79 -10.40 25.33
N ILE A 403 10.16 -11.65 25.63
CA ILE A 403 10.26 -12.73 24.64
C ILE A 403 9.04 -13.63 24.78
N PHE A 404 8.20 -13.63 23.75
CA PHE A 404 7.02 -14.49 23.66
C PHE A 404 7.24 -15.58 22.60
N PRO A 405 7.58 -16.80 23.03
CA PRO A 405 7.77 -17.91 22.11
C PRO A 405 6.44 -18.54 21.71
N TYR A 406 6.35 -18.94 20.45
CA TYR A 406 5.23 -19.67 19.89
C TYR A 406 5.72 -20.78 18.98
N LEU A 407 5.00 -21.90 19.02
CA LEU A 407 5.05 -22.94 18.02
C LEU A 407 3.83 -22.75 17.10
N ILE A 408 4.09 -22.48 15.82
CA ILE A 408 3.06 -22.19 14.83
C ILE A 408 3.15 -23.10 13.60
N SER A 409 2.01 -23.35 12.96
CA SER A 409 1.96 -24.01 11.65
C SER A 409 2.25 -23.05 10.50
N GLN A 410 2.60 -23.62 9.34
CA GLN A 410 2.94 -22.87 8.13
C GLN A 410 1.83 -21.92 7.64
N ASN A 411 0.56 -22.32 7.72
CA ASN A 411 -0.58 -21.46 7.37
C ASN A 411 -0.76 -20.27 8.33
N VAL A 412 -0.46 -20.45 9.63
CA VAL A 412 -0.47 -19.37 10.62
C VAL A 412 0.65 -18.38 10.32
N LEU A 413 1.84 -18.86 9.98
CA LEU A 413 2.94 -18.00 9.53
C LEU A 413 2.53 -17.18 8.30
N LEU A 414 1.82 -17.77 7.34
CA LEU A 414 1.31 -17.03 6.18
C LEU A 414 0.37 -15.89 6.60
N VAL A 415 -0.51 -16.10 7.58
CA VAL A 415 -1.38 -15.03 8.11
C VAL A 415 -0.55 -13.89 8.70
N LEU A 416 0.49 -14.19 9.48
CA LEU A 416 1.41 -13.19 10.04
C LEU A 416 2.10 -12.38 8.93
N LEU A 417 2.60 -13.05 7.88
CA LEU A 417 3.24 -12.36 6.75
C LEU A 417 2.27 -11.51 5.93
N LEU A 418 1.02 -11.96 5.77
CA LEU A 418 -0.04 -11.16 5.14
C LEU A 418 -0.36 -9.90 5.94
N GLU A 419 -0.31 -9.96 7.27
CA GLU A 419 -0.51 -8.78 8.12
C GLU A 419 0.63 -7.76 7.97
N LEU A 420 1.89 -8.21 7.86
CA LEU A 420 3.02 -7.34 7.53
C LEU A 420 2.85 -6.65 6.17
N GLU A 421 2.44 -7.40 5.16
CA GLU A 421 2.19 -6.86 3.81
C GLU A 421 0.98 -5.89 3.83
N ALA A 422 -0.06 -6.19 4.61
CA ALA A 422 -1.22 -5.32 4.77
C ALA A 422 -0.85 -3.99 5.41
N LYS A 423 0.01 -3.99 6.44
CA LYS A 423 0.56 -2.77 7.04
C LYS A 423 1.34 -1.94 6.03
N LYS A 424 2.18 -2.59 5.22
CA LYS A 424 2.93 -1.91 4.16
C LYS A 424 1.99 -1.25 3.15
N ARG A 425 0.98 -1.98 2.65
CA ARG A 425 -0.04 -1.44 1.72
C ARG A 425 -0.87 -0.33 2.35
N GLN A 426 -1.27 -0.46 3.61
CA GLN A 426 -1.98 0.60 4.34
C GLN A 426 -1.14 1.88 4.41
N PHE A 427 0.16 1.74 4.62
CA PHE A 427 1.07 2.88 4.63
C PHE A 427 1.23 3.51 3.24
N GLU A 428 1.30 2.70 2.18
CA GLU A 428 1.31 3.17 0.80
C GLU A 428 0.01 3.91 0.44
N ASN A 429 -1.15 3.34 0.78
CA ASN A 429 -2.46 3.98 0.60
C ASN A 429 -2.54 5.30 1.38
N TYR A 430 -2.01 5.34 2.61
CA TYR A 430 -1.94 6.58 3.38
C TYR A 430 -1.12 7.66 2.67
N ILE A 431 -0.01 7.30 2.01
CA ILE A 431 0.77 8.24 1.21
C ILE A 431 -0.01 8.68 -0.02
N ASP A 432 -0.72 7.77 -0.68
CA ASP A 432 -1.57 8.10 -1.82
C ASP A 432 -2.73 9.02 -1.45
N GLU A 433 -3.30 8.85 -0.25
CA GLU A 433 -4.29 9.77 0.32
C GLU A 433 -3.68 11.16 0.63
N LEU A 434 -2.45 11.22 1.13
CA LEU A 434 -1.76 12.50 1.38
C LEU A 434 -1.49 13.27 0.08
N ILE A 435 -1.11 12.55 -0.97
CA ILE A 435 -0.84 13.12 -2.29
C ILE A 435 -2.14 13.49 -3.01
N GLY A 436 -3.26 12.83 -2.68
CA GLY A 436 -4.55 13.03 -3.34
C GLY A 436 -4.77 12.17 -4.58
N LEU A 437 -3.98 11.08 -4.74
CA LEU A 437 -4.15 10.12 -5.83
C LEU A 437 -5.35 9.19 -5.58
N GLU A 438 -5.63 8.84 -4.32
CA GLU A 438 -6.76 7.97 -3.97
C GLU A 438 -8.01 8.76 -3.54
N LYS A 439 -8.89 8.99 -4.50
CA LYS A 439 -10.37 8.96 -4.41
C LYS A 439 -11.03 9.59 -5.64
N THR A 440 -10.29 10.32 -6.46
CA THR A 440 -10.85 11.00 -7.64
C THR A 440 -11.18 10.00 -8.74
N GLU A 441 -10.33 9.03 -9.08
CA GLU A 441 -10.63 8.09 -10.18
C GLU A 441 -11.74 7.08 -9.85
N LYS A 442 -11.69 6.39 -8.70
CA LYS A 442 -12.75 5.40 -8.35
C LYS A 442 -14.10 6.03 -7.99
N LYS A 443 -14.14 7.19 -7.30
CA LYS A 443 -15.41 7.88 -7.06
C LYS A 443 -15.93 8.57 -8.31
N SER A 444 -15.06 9.15 -9.15
CA SER A 444 -15.54 9.71 -10.42
C SER A 444 -15.97 8.62 -11.39
N GLU A 445 -15.34 7.44 -11.43
CA GLU A 445 -15.84 6.31 -12.23
C GLU A 445 -17.14 5.72 -11.67
N GLU A 446 -17.31 5.61 -10.34
CA GLU A 446 -18.58 5.21 -9.73
C GLU A 446 -19.68 6.29 -9.86
N GLU A 447 -19.36 7.57 -9.78
CA GLU A 447 -20.30 8.69 -9.99
C GLU A 447 -20.61 8.88 -11.47
N VAL A 448 -19.64 8.77 -12.37
CA VAL A 448 -19.82 8.83 -13.84
C VAL A 448 -20.55 7.57 -14.32
N SER A 449 -20.29 6.39 -13.76
CA SER A 449 -21.07 5.19 -14.09
C SER A 449 -22.47 5.20 -13.49
N LYS A 450 -22.72 5.88 -12.36
CA LYS A 450 -24.08 6.17 -11.87
C LYS A 450 -24.78 7.21 -12.75
N LEU A 451 -24.10 8.29 -13.14
CA LEU A 451 -24.63 9.34 -14.04
C LEU A 451 -24.87 8.84 -15.47
N LEU A 452 -24.04 7.92 -15.98
CA LEU A 452 -24.23 7.26 -17.28
C LEU A 452 -25.14 6.02 -17.18
N GLY A 453 -25.32 5.46 -15.98
CA GLY A 453 -26.10 4.26 -15.70
C GLY A 453 -27.61 4.49 -15.57
N GLU A 454 -28.05 5.73 -15.37
CA GLU A 454 -29.47 6.10 -15.24
C GLU A 454 -30.21 6.27 -16.59
N ARG A 455 -29.55 6.00 -17.74
CA ARG A 455 -30.20 6.11 -19.06
C ARG A 455 -30.27 4.84 -19.91
N GLY A 456 -29.95 3.66 -19.39
CA GLY A 456 -29.99 2.49 -20.28
C GLY A 456 -29.83 1.09 -19.72
N LYS A 457 -30.20 0.78 -18.47
CA LYS A 457 -30.24 -0.61 -17.99
C LYS A 457 -31.42 -0.89 -17.05
N GLU A 458 -32.63 -0.60 -17.53
CA GLU A 458 -33.82 -1.32 -17.06
C GLU A 458 -34.31 -2.25 -18.17
N LYS A 459 -34.44 -3.54 -17.84
CA LYS A 459 -35.03 -4.65 -18.62
C LYS A 459 -34.14 -5.36 -19.66
N VAL A 460 -33.16 -6.17 -19.22
CA VAL A 460 -32.86 -7.46 -19.92
C VAL A 460 -32.46 -8.60 -18.97
N GLU A 461 -31.97 -8.39 -17.75
CA GLU A 461 -31.34 -9.50 -17.00
C GLU A 461 -32.21 -10.27 -15.97
N LYS A 462 -33.54 -10.36 -16.17
CA LYS A 462 -34.45 -11.02 -15.20
C LYS A 462 -35.05 -12.36 -15.62
N THR A 463 -34.70 -12.96 -16.77
CA THR A 463 -35.44 -14.15 -17.25
C THR A 463 -34.63 -15.44 -17.47
N GLU A 464 -33.28 -15.44 -17.40
CA GLU A 464 -32.50 -16.66 -17.64
C GLU A 464 -31.84 -17.30 -16.39
N LYS A 465 -31.80 -16.61 -15.24
CA LYS A 465 -31.21 -17.15 -13.99
C LYS A 465 -32.15 -18.05 -13.16
N LYS A 466 -33.40 -18.26 -13.58
CA LYS A 466 -34.42 -18.99 -12.78
C LYS A 466 -34.52 -20.50 -13.01
N LYS A 467 -33.80 -21.10 -13.97
CA LYS A 467 -33.88 -22.57 -14.22
C LYS A 467 -32.61 -23.38 -13.87
N LYS A 468 -31.51 -22.73 -13.48
CA LYS A 468 -30.29 -23.42 -12.97
C LYS A 468 -30.14 -23.38 -11.45
N LEU A 469 -31.09 -22.76 -10.72
CA LEU A 469 -31.00 -22.56 -9.27
C LEU A 469 -31.59 -23.70 -8.42
N ASP A 470 -32.38 -24.61 -8.99
CA ASP A 470 -33.13 -25.61 -8.19
C ASP A 470 -32.43 -26.98 -8.04
N LEU A 471 -31.51 -27.35 -8.93
CA LEU A 471 -30.69 -28.56 -8.73
C LEU A 471 -29.44 -28.30 -7.85
N ALA A 472 -28.81 -27.13 -8.00
CA ALA A 472 -27.61 -26.77 -7.25
C ALA A 472 -27.88 -26.38 -5.78
N SER A 473 -29.07 -25.87 -5.47
CA SER A 473 -29.46 -25.51 -4.10
C SER A 473 -29.87 -26.74 -3.27
N SER A 474 -30.37 -27.80 -3.91
CA SER A 474 -30.72 -29.08 -3.26
C SER A 474 -29.48 -29.92 -2.93
N MET A 475 -28.46 -29.95 -3.80
CA MET A 475 -27.18 -30.59 -3.46
C MET A 475 -26.36 -29.80 -2.43
N LYS A 476 -26.44 -28.46 -2.41
CA LYS A 476 -25.81 -27.63 -1.36
C LYS A 476 -26.42 -27.88 0.02
N LYS A 477 -27.74 -28.01 0.13
CA LYS A 477 -28.41 -28.27 1.42
C LYS A 477 -28.07 -29.63 2.04
N ILE A 478 -27.86 -30.67 1.23
CA ILE A 478 -27.43 -32.00 1.72
C ILE A 478 -25.95 -31.99 2.12
N SER A 479 -25.09 -31.27 1.39
CA SER A 479 -23.68 -31.11 1.77
C SER A 479 -23.52 -30.26 3.03
N ASP A 480 -24.34 -29.21 3.18
CA ASP A 480 -24.28 -28.28 4.31
C ASP A 480 -24.91 -28.87 5.59
N SER A 481 -25.86 -29.82 5.48
CA SER A 481 -26.40 -30.54 6.64
C SER A 481 -25.48 -31.66 7.15
N LEU A 482 -24.56 -32.17 6.31
CA LEU A 482 -23.55 -33.19 6.68
C LEU A 482 -22.20 -32.59 7.12
N LYS A 483 -21.96 -31.29 6.91
CA LYS A 483 -20.75 -30.58 7.38
C LYS A 483 -20.54 -30.57 8.91
N PRO A 484 -21.56 -30.38 9.76
CA PRO A 484 -21.35 -30.44 11.21
C PRO A 484 -21.00 -31.85 11.69
N LEU A 485 -21.55 -32.90 11.07
CA LEU A 485 -21.25 -34.31 11.41
C LEU A 485 -19.87 -34.75 10.90
N ARG A 486 -19.44 -34.35 9.69
CA ARG A 486 -18.06 -34.61 9.21
C ARG A 486 -16.97 -33.93 10.06
N ARG A 487 -17.23 -32.73 10.60
CA ARG A 487 -16.30 -32.03 11.51
C ARG A 487 -16.07 -32.75 12.85
N TYR A 488 -17.01 -33.59 13.29
CA TYR A 488 -16.88 -34.36 14.53
C TYR A 488 -16.22 -35.72 14.33
N PHE A 489 -16.37 -36.37 13.17
CA PHE A 489 -15.82 -37.71 12.91
C PHE A 489 -14.55 -37.76 12.03
N PHE A 490 -14.26 -36.71 11.25
CA PHE A 490 -13.03 -36.59 10.45
C PHE A 490 -12.41 -35.20 10.64
N LYS A 491 -11.62 -35.02 11.71
CA LYS A 491 -10.73 -33.85 11.85
C LYS A 491 -9.47 -34.08 11.00
N GLY A 492 -9.60 -34.01 9.68
CA GLY A 492 -8.50 -34.20 8.74
C GLY A 492 -8.10 -32.86 8.11
N GLY A 493 -7.38 -32.03 8.87
CA GLY A 493 -6.59 -30.95 8.26
C GLY A 493 -5.17 -31.45 7.96
N PRO A 494 -4.35 -30.68 7.23
CA PRO A 494 -2.98 -31.08 6.91
C PRO A 494 -2.06 -31.17 8.14
N TYR A 495 -2.53 -30.70 9.31
CA TYR A 495 -1.80 -30.76 10.57
C TYR A 495 -2.37 -31.84 11.50
N GLU A 496 -1.53 -32.37 12.38
CA GLU A 496 -1.93 -33.47 13.25
C GLU A 496 -2.92 -33.03 14.34
N THR A 497 -3.94 -33.86 14.58
CA THR A 497 -4.94 -33.65 15.63
C THR A 497 -4.49 -34.14 17.01
N ASN A 498 -3.67 -35.19 17.04
CA ASN A 498 -3.11 -35.79 18.25
C ASN A 498 -1.77 -35.14 18.67
N LEU A 499 -1.50 -33.94 18.16
CA LEU A 499 -0.24 -33.22 18.42
C LEU A 499 -0.06 -32.86 19.91
N LYS A 500 -1.15 -32.83 20.70
CA LYS A 500 -1.14 -32.37 22.11
C LYS A 500 -0.20 -33.17 23.01
N GLU A 501 -0.20 -34.49 22.88
CA GLU A 501 0.61 -35.39 23.73
C GLU A 501 2.10 -35.41 23.32
N ARG A 502 2.39 -35.06 22.06
CA ARG A 502 3.76 -35.02 21.50
C ARG A 502 4.42 -33.66 21.70
N ILE A 503 3.60 -32.61 21.70
CA ILE A 503 4.04 -31.23 21.85
C ILE A 503 4.81 -31.01 23.14
N THR A 504 4.30 -31.54 24.26
CA THR A 504 4.89 -31.27 25.58
C THR A 504 6.20 -31.98 25.83
N LYS A 505 6.53 -33.05 25.10
CA LYS A 505 7.76 -33.84 25.31
C LYS A 505 8.87 -33.64 24.29
N LEU A 506 8.54 -33.34 23.03
CA LEU A 506 9.55 -33.24 21.96
C LEU A 506 9.67 -31.81 21.41
N TYR A 507 8.51 -31.22 21.12
CA TYR A 507 8.46 -29.92 20.46
C TYR A 507 8.73 -28.77 21.44
N GLY A 508 8.23 -28.90 22.67
CA GLY A 508 8.47 -27.99 23.78
C GLY A 508 9.94 -27.97 24.20
N ASP A 509 10.55 -29.14 24.40
CA ASP A 509 11.96 -29.26 24.79
C ASP A 509 12.90 -28.60 23.77
N TYR A 510 12.69 -28.87 22.47
CA TYR A 510 13.50 -28.23 21.43
C TYR A 510 13.26 -26.71 21.35
N ALA A 511 12.01 -26.25 21.55
CA ALA A 511 11.72 -24.81 21.66
C ALA A 511 12.47 -24.20 22.85
N GLY A 512 12.44 -24.89 23.99
CA GLY A 512 13.13 -24.52 25.22
C GLY A 512 14.63 -24.38 25.01
N HIS A 513 15.27 -25.28 24.26
CA HIS A 513 16.69 -25.15 23.89
C HIS A 513 16.98 -23.91 23.06
N GLN A 514 16.19 -23.64 22.01
CA GLN A 514 16.38 -22.44 21.19
C GLN A 514 16.18 -21.15 22.00
N ILE A 515 15.22 -21.16 22.93
CA ILE A 515 14.97 -20.02 23.83
C ILE A 515 16.10 -19.88 24.84
N ALA A 516 16.60 -20.98 25.38
CA ALA A 516 17.76 -20.97 26.27
C ALA A 516 18.98 -20.38 25.58
N ASP A 517 19.24 -20.74 24.32
CA ASP A 517 20.33 -20.16 23.52
C ASP A 517 20.16 -18.64 23.37
N VAL A 518 18.96 -18.17 23.04
CA VAL A 518 18.62 -16.73 22.96
C VAL A 518 18.83 -16.02 24.29
N VAL A 519 18.31 -16.58 25.38
CA VAL A 519 18.40 -15.99 26.72
C VAL A 519 19.85 -15.99 27.20
N ASN A 520 20.60 -17.07 26.97
CA ASN A 520 22.00 -17.18 27.35
C ASN A 520 22.87 -16.19 26.57
N LEU A 521 22.64 -16.04 25.26
CA LEU A 521 23.30 -15.01 24.46
C LEU A 521 23.08 -13.61 25.05
N LEU A 522 21.83 -13.26 25.36
CA LEU A 522 21.51 -11.95 25.92
C LEU A 522 22.21 -11.78 27.28
N LYS A 523 22.11 -12.77 28.19
CA LYS A 523 22.80 -12.74 29.49
C LYS A 523 24.32 -12.62 29.37
N GLU A 524 24.96 -13.40 28.50
CA GLU A 524 26.41 -13.37 28.27
C GLU A 524 26.85 -12.02 27.70
N THR A 525 26.08 -11.48 26.75
CA THR A 525 26.39 -10.18 26.14
C THR A 525 26.24 -9.07 27.17
N CYS A 526 25.17 -9.09 27.97
CA CYS A 526 24.98 -8.16 29.08
C CYS A 526 26.13 -8.25 30.08
N PHE A 527 26.52 -9.46 30.49
CA PHE A 527 27.64 -9.67 31.42
C PHE A 527 28.96 -9.12 30.88
N ARG A 528 29.23 -9.24 29.57
CA ARG A 528 30.43 -8.67 28.94
C ARG A 528 30.39 -7.15 28.88
N LEU A 529 29.23 -6.57 28.60
CA LEU A 529 29.04 -5.12 28.56
C LEU A 529 29.12 -4.50 29.96
N SER A 530 28.63 -5.19 30.99
CA SER A 530 28.78 -4.78 32.39
C SER A 530 30.16 -5.11 32.98
N GLY A 531 30.86 -6.10 32.42
CA GLY A 531 32.15 -6.62 32.89
C GLY A 531 33.38 -5.88 32.37
N GLN A 532 33.20 -4.89 31.48
CA GLN A 532 34.21 -3.86 31.23
C GLN A 532 34.12 -2.76 32.29
N GLY A 533 34.44 -3.11 33.54
CA GLY A 533 34.73 -2.18 34.64
C GLY A 533 33.58 -1.30 35.12
N LEU A 534 32.82 -1.82 36.10
CA LEU A 534 32.46 -1.02 37.27
C LEU A 534 33.58 -1.16 38.31
#